data_AF-A0A257A7W2-F1
#
_entry.id   AF-A0A257A7W2-F1
#
_cell.length_a   1.000
_cell.length_b   1.000
_cell.length_c   1.000
_cell.angle_alpha   90.00
_cell.angle_beta   90.00
_cell.angle_gamma   90.00
#
_symmetry.space_group_name_H-M   'P 1'
#
loop_
_entity.id
_entity.type
_entity.pdbx_description
1 polymer ?
#
loop_
_entity_poly.entity_id
_entity_poly.type
_entity_poly.pdbx_seq_one_letter_code
_entity_poly.pdbx_strand_id
1 'polypeptide(L)'
;MLKHKRTLVTYVIIGVTLVILAAIFRILGLDRDPSFFEWPILYFGSAVVQAYAALIAVPFTIWVIYMQSKYGTVIVRMFLNKIIYPFTIFAIVAVISAYTMSLEKTSYAYWAFMAELAVTLIFLPPLISYIIKLMTMGPEDVISTLKTSSRSLEDFIASSLHILRLYMLEAYPDEKAISSMLRTILFSMRNIERLKLYPEVWHRFKDLLKAIAVEGAYLPNKYLMKNLMALFMAWLVRNNRDRTARAFIRYYKRVALRYMEERLPSEIVEDLFLDPTLGVFKVLKAKRSLVAYATDQCISLLKKIRRANMLGDITSKEMCRVLSIVDRYFSDVEELAEVLTLRRFINRMRRELMCAPKY
;
A
#
# COMPACT_ATOMS: atom_id res chain seq x y z
N MET A 1 20.74 16.76 -2.51
CA MET A 1 22.11 17.19 -2.89
C MET A 1 23.08 16.04 -3.19
N LEU A 2 23.17 14.96 -2.37
CA LEU A 2 24.12 13.86 -2.63
C LEU A 2 23.91 13.12 -3.97
N LYS A 3 22.65 12.88 -4.36
CA LYS A 3 22.31 12.13 -5.58
C LYS A 3 22.72 12.86 -6.86
N HIS A 4 22.56 14.19 -6.89
CA HIS A 4 22.97 15.06 -8.00
C HIS A 4 24.49 15.15 -8.14
N LYS A 5 25.21 15.20 -7.01
CA LYS A 5 26.68 15.15 -7.01
C LYS A 5 27.20 13.82 -7.58
N ARG A 6 26.59 12.68 -7.21
CA ARG A 6 26.98 11.36 -7.75
C ARG A 6 26.73 11.25 -9.24
N THR A 7 25.55 11.64 -9.74
CA THR A 7 25.26 11.61 -11.18
C THR A 7 26.20 12.51 -11.98
N LEU A 8 26.52 13.70 -11.45
CA LEU A 8 27.44 14.63 -12.11
C LEU A 8 28.87 14.06 -12.15
N VAL A 9 29.33 13.42 -11.07
CA VAL A 9 30.63 12.72 -11.05
C VAL A 9 30.66 11.58 -12.08
N THR A 10 29.59 10.81 -12.22
CA THR A 10 29.52 9.73 -13.23
C THR A 10 29.64 10.30 -14.65
N TYR A 11 28.95 11.40 -14.96
CA TYR A 11 29.06 12.04 -16.28
C TYR A 11 30.43 12.69 -16.53
N VAL A 12 31.06 13.24 -15.50
CA VAL A 12 32.45 13.76 -15.60
C VAL A 12 33.42 12.61 -15.90
N ILE A 13 33.28 11.46 -15.24
CA ILE A 13 34.10 10.27 -15.52
C ILE A 13 33.87 9.76 -16.95
N ILE A 14 32.62 9.70 -17.41
CA ILE A 14 32.29 9.33 -18.80
C ILE A 14 32.94 10.32 -19.78
N GLY A 15 32.85 11.63 -19.52
CA GLY A 15 33.49 12.64 -20.37
C GLY A 15 35.02 12.49 -20.41
N VAL A 16 35.65 12.30 -19.26
CA VAL A 16 37.12 12.11 -19.16
C VAL A 16 37.55 10.84 -19.89
N THR A 17 36.83 9.73 -19.73
CA THR A 17 37.14 8.47 -20.43
C THR A 17 37.01 8.60 -21.94
N LEU A 18 35.98 9.29 -22.44
CA LEU A 18 35.82 9.59 -23.88
C LEU A 18 36.98 10.44 -24.41
N VAL A 19 37.42 11.45 -23.66
CA VAL A 19 38.55 12.32 -24.04
C VAL A 19 39.87 11.54 -24.06
N ILE A 20 40.11 10.68 -23.08
CA ILE A 20 41.30 9.82 -23.02
C ILE A 20 41.31 8.84 -24.21
N LEU A 21 40.19 8.19 -24.51
CA LEU A 21 40.06 7.29 -25.67
C LEU A 21 40.32 8.02 -26.99
N ALA A 22 39.71 9.20 -27.18
CA ALA A 22 39.95 10.03 -28.36
C ALA A 22 41.42 10.44 -28.49
N ALA A 23 42.08 10.79 -27.38
CA ALA A 23 43.49 11.13 -27.37
C ALA A 23 44.39 9.93 -27.73
N ILE A 24 44.09 8.74 -27.20
CA ILE A 24 44.83 7.51 -27.52
C ILE A 24 44.70 7.16 -29.01
N PHE A 25 43.49 7.18 -29.57
CA PHE A 25 43.30 6.90 -30.99
C PHE A 25 44.02 7.89 -31.90
N ARG A 26 44.05 9.17 -31.50
CA ARG A 26 44.78 10.22 -32.23
C ARG A 26 46.30 10.09 -32.13
N ILE A 27 46.83 9.69 -30.97
CA ILE A 27 48.27 9.43 -30.78
C ILE A 27 48.72 8.22 -31.62
N LEU A 28 47.87 7.21 -31.73
CA LEU A 28 48.13 6.00 -32.53
C LEU A 28 47.87 6.20 -34.04
N GLY A 29 47.34 7.37 -34.45
CA GLY A 29 47.03 7.68 -35.86
C GLY A 29 45.86 6.88 -36.46
N LEU A 30 45.12 6.13 -35.63
CA LEU A 30 44.01 5.28 -36.05
C LEU A 30 42.80 6.10 -36.51
N ASP A 31 42.68 7.36 -36.09
CA ASP A 31 41.64 8.29 -36.51
C ASP A 31 41.66 8.60 -38.02
N ARG A 32 42.77 8.31 -38.70
CA ARG A 32 42.98 8.59 -40.13
C ARG A 32 42.75 7.39 -41.05
N ASP A 33 42.58 6.19 -40.49
CA ASP A 33 42.34 4.95 -41.26
C ASP A 33 40.92 4.41 -41.00
N PRO A 34 39.94 4.74 -41.86
CA PRO A 34 38.54 4.32 -41.67
C PRO A 34 38.35 2.80 -41.71
N SER A 35 39.22 2.09 -42.44
CA SER A 35 39.20 0.63 -42.59
C SER A 35 39.37 -0.12 -41.27
N PHE A 36 40.06 0.49 -40.30
CA PHE A 36 40.23 -0.08 -38.97
C PHE A 36 38.90 -0.19 -38.20
N PHE A 37 37.94 0.69 -38.48
CA PHE A 37 36.67 0.79 -37.75
C PHE A 37 35.50 0.06 -38.43
N GLU A 38 35.68 -0.49 -39.63
CA GLU A 38 34.62 -1.21 -40.36
C GLU A 38 34.02 -2.34 -39.51
N TRP A 39 34.84 -3.35 -39.18
CA TRP A 39 34.39 -4.47 -38.36
C TRP A 39 34.04 -4.08 -36.91
N PRO A 40 34.86 -3.25 -36.22
CA PRO A 40 34.53 -2.85 -34.86
C PRO A 40 33.17 -2.17 -34.70
N ILE A 41 32.74 -1.31 -35.63
CA ILE A 41 31.42 -0.65 -35.54
C ILE A 41 30.30 -1.68 -35.63
N LEU A 42 30.38 -2.62 -36.57
CA LEU A 42 29.36 -3.66 -36.72
C LEU A 42 29.22 -4.53 -35.47
N TYR A 43 30.35 -5.05 -34.96
CA TYR A 43 30.34 -5.91 -33.79
C TYR A 43 29.96 -5.15 -32.53
N PHE A 44 30.47 -3.92 -32.36
CA PHE A 44 30.15 -3.08 -31.21
C PHE A 44 28.67 -2.70 -31.20
N GLY A 45 28.11 -2.23 -32.32
CA GLY A 45 26.70 -1.84 -32.38
C GLY A 45 25.74 -3.00 -32.16
N SER A 46 26.04 -4.18 -32.73
CA SER A 46 25.28 -5.39 -32.42
C SER A 46 25.37 -5.75 -30.92
N ALA A 47 26.57 -5.71 -30.34
CA ALA A 47 26.77 -6.02 -28.91
C ALA A 47 26.05 -5.02 -28.00
N VAL A 48 26.07 -3.74 -28.34
CA VAL A 48 25.37 -2.66 -27.63
C VAL A 48 23.88 -2.91 -27.58
N VAL A 49 23.25 -3.17 -28.74
CA VAL A 49 21.81 -3.42 -28.82
C VAL A 49 21.44 -4.65 -27.99
N GLN A 50 22.21 -5.74 -28.10
CA GLN A 50 21.98 -6.95 -27.31
C GLN A 50 22.14 -6.69 -25.80
N ALA A 51 23.18 -5.96 -25.39
CA ALA A 51 23.43 -5.63 -23.99
C ALA A 51 22.30 -4.78 -23.39
N TYR A 52 21.83 -3.74 -24.10
CA TYR A 52 20.71 -2.93 -23.64
C TYR A 52 19.40 -3.73 -23.57
N ALA A 53 19.14 -4.59 -24.56
CA ALA A 53 17.98 -5.47 -24.54
C ALA A 53 18.00 -6.40 -23.33
N ALA A 54 19.13 -7.04 -23.04
CA ALA A 54 19.29 -7.91 -21.87
C ALA A 54 19.16 -7.14 -20.55
N LEU A 55 19.78 -5.95 -20.47
CA LEU A 55 19.78 -5.12 -19.28
C LEU A 55 18.39 -4.57 -18.95
N ILE A 56 17.50 -4.41 -19.94
CA ILE A 56 16.10 -4.05 -19.71
C ILE A 56 15.26 -5.29 -19.42
N ALA A 57 15.37 -6.33 -20.26
CA ALA A 57 14.49 -7.49 -20.21
C ALA A 57 14.64 -8.26 -18.90
N VAL A 58 15.87 -8.57 -18.47
CA VAL A 58 16.10 -9.43 -17.29
C VAL A 58 15.54 -8.79 -16.01
N PRO A 59 15.91 -7.56 -15.62
CA PRO A 59 15.36 -6.93 -14.43
C PRO A 59 13.86 -6.72 -14.52
N PHE A 60 13.35 -6.39 -15.71
CA PHE A 60 11.93 -6.15 -15.91
C PHE A 60 11.10 -7.43 -15.75
N THR A 61 11.54 -8.56 -16.32
CA THR A 61 10.90 -9.86 -16.14
C THR A 61 10.89 -10.29 -14.68
N ILE A 62 12.02 -10.15 -13.97
CA ILE A 62 12.11 -10.44 -12.54
C ILE A 62 11.11 -9.57 -11.75
N TRP A 63 11.07 -8.27 -12.05
CA TRP A 63 10.17 -7.34 -11.40
C TRP A 63 8.69 -7.66 -11.67
N VAL A 64 8.32 -8.00 -12.91
CA VAL A 64 6.94 -8.41 -13.26
C VAL A 64 6.54 -9.66 -12.48
N ILE A 65 7.40 -10.67 -12.45
CA ILE A 65 7.12 -11.93 -11.74
C ILE A 65 6.94 -11.64 -10.24
N TYR A 66 7.84 -10.84 -9.65
CA TYR A 66 7.75 -10.44 -8.24
C TYR A 66 6.44 -9.68 -7.96
N MET A 67 6.12 -8.66 -8.75
CA MET A 67 4.92 -7.84 -8.56
C MET A 67 3.63 -8.65 -8.80
N GLN A 68 3.62 -9.54 -9.78
CA GLN A 68 2.49 -10.41 -10.06
C GLN A 68 2.28 -11.43 -8.93
N SER A 69 3.35 -12.04 -8.44
CA SER A 69 3.28 -12.99 -7.32
C SER A 69 2.83 -12.32 -6.02
N LYS A 70 3.30 -11.09 -5.77
CA LYS A 70 3.09 -10.38 -4.50
C LYS A 70 1.79 -9.58 -4.45
N TYR A 71 1.46 -8.90 -5.54
CA TYR A 71 0.36 -7.95 -5.60
C TYR A 71 -0.73 -8.32 -6.62
N GLY A 72 -0.47 -9.30 -7.47
CA GLY A 72 -1.42 -9.76 -8.49
C GLY A 72 -1.30 -9.02 -9.83
N THR A 73 -1.94 -9.59 -10.84
CA THR A 73 -1.84 -9.18 -12.26
C THR A 73 -2.40 -7.78 -12.55
N VAL A 74 -3.38 -7.32 -11.77
CA VAL A 74 -4.03 -6.01 -11.96
C VAL A 74 -3.04 -4.86 -11.73
N ILE A 75 -2.14 -5.01 -10.76
CA ILE A 75 -1.18 -3.96 -10.40
C ILE A 75 -0.08 -3.86 -11.45
N VAL A 76 0.40 -4.99 -11.97
CA VAL A 76 1.36 -5.01 -13.09
C VAL A 76 0.83 -4.20 -14.28
N ARG A 77 -0.47 -4.33 -14.62
CA ARG A 77 -1.08 -3.57 -15.72
C ARG A 77 -1.04 -2.04 -15.49
N MET A 78 -1.28 -1.59 -14.27
CA MET A 78 -1.24 -0.15 -13.94
C MET A 78 0.16 0.44 -14.05
N PHE A 79 1.18 -0.40 -13.93
CA PHE A 79 2.58 -0.01 -14.05
C PHE A 79 3.14 -0.12 -15.46
N LEU A 80 2.36 -0.62 -16.44
CA LEU A 80 2.83 -0.78 -17.80
C LEU A 80 3.35 0.54 -18.40
N ASN A 81 2.69 1.66 -18.08
CA ASN A 81 3.07 2.98 -18.55
C ASN A 81 4.45 3.45 -18.06
N LYS A 82 4.92 2.94 -16.92
CA LYS A 82 6.26 3.28 -16.40
C LYS A 82 7.37 2.60 -17.21
N ILE A 83 7.07 1.48 -17.84
CA ILE A 83 8.04 0.69 -18.62
C ILE A 83 8.36 1.36 -19.96
N ILE A 84 7.52 2.29 -20.42
CA ILE A 84 7.73 3.01 -21.68
C ILE A 84 9.12 3.68 -21.69
N TYR A 85 9.58 4.22 -20.56
CA TYR A 85 10.84 4.98 -20.50
C TYR A 85 12.08 4.13 -20.86
N PRO A 86 12.36 2.97 -20.22
CA PRO A 86 13.43 2.07 -20.67
C PRO A 86 13.35 1.67 -22.15
N PHE A 87 12.14 1.38 -22.65
CA PHE A 87 11.95 1.01 -24.07
C PHE A 87 12.20 2.17 -25.02
N THR A 88 11.88 3.42 -24.64
CA THR A 88 12.22 4.59 -25.46
C THR A 88 13.73 4.81 -25.55
N ILE A 89 14.48 4.61 -24.46
CA ILE A 89 15.95 4.67 -24.48
C ILE A 89 16.50 3.58 -25.40
N PHE A 90 16.00 2.35 -25.28
CA PHE A 90 16.42 1.25 -26.15
C PHE A 90 16.17 1.56 -27.63
N ALA A 91 15.00 2.09 -27.98
CA ALA A 91 14.68 2.46 -29.35
C ALA A 91 15.64 3.52 -29.89
N ILE A 92 15.98 4.55 -29.09
CA ILE A 92 16.95 5.59 -29.47
C ILE A 92 18.33 4.97 -29.71
N VAL A 93 18.82 4.14 -28.80
CA VAL A 93 20.12 3.46 -28.94
C VAL A 93 20.13 2.58 -30.18
N ALA A 94 19.07 1.80 -30.43
CA ALA A 94 18.96 0.94 -31.60
C ALA A 94 18.96 1.72 -32.93
N VAL A 95 18.26 2.86 -32.99
CA VAL A 95 18.28 3.73 -34.18
C VAL A 95 19.67 4.33 -34.40
N ILE A 96 20.34 4.78 -33.34
CA ILE A 96 21.69 5.32 -33.44
C ILE A 96 22.67 4.24 -33.87
N SER A 97 22.62 3.04 -33.28
CA SER A 97 23.46 1.90 -33.67
C SER A 97 23.22 1.48 -35.12
N ALA A 98 21.97 1.44 -35.59
CA ALA A 98 21.67 1.15 -36.99
C ALA A 98 22.25 2.22 -37.94
N TYR A 99 22.16 3.49 -37.54
CA TYR A 99 22.73 4.60 -38.30
C TYR A 99 24.27 4.56 -38.33
N THR A 100 24.93 4.32 -37.20
CA THR A 100 26.40 4.25 -37.13
C THR A 100 26.93 3.03 -37.88
N MET A 101 26.27 1.88 -37.79
CA MET A 101 26.58 0.70 -38.61
C MET A 101 26.42 0.97 -40.11
N SER A 102 25.45 1.79 -40.53
CA SER A 102 25.29 2.14 -41.95
C SER A 102 26.45 2.99 -42.50
N LEU A 103 27.22 3.65 -41.62
CA LEU A 103 28.36 4.50 -41.98
C LEU A 103 29.70 3.75 -41.99
N GLU A 104 29.68 2.44 -41.75
CA GLU A 104 30.86 1.56 -41.65
C GLU A 104 31.90 1.80 -42.75
N LYS A 105 31.46 1.82 -44.01
CA LYS A 105 32.35 1.90 -45.19
C LYS A 105 32.65 3.33 -45.65
N THR A 106 32.38 4.32 -44.81
CA THR A 106 32.55 5.73 -45.15
C THR A 106 33.76 6.33 -44.45
N SER A 107 34.23 7.49 -44.92
CA SER A 107 35.27 8.28 -44.25
C SER A 107 34.88 8.76 -42.85
N TYR A 108 33.61 8.60 -42.46
CA TYR A 108 33.09 8.98 -41.15
C TYR A 108 33.07 7.83 -40.13
N ALA A 109 33.58 6.64 -40.45
CA ALA A 109 33.56 5.45 -39.59
C ALA A 109 34.09 5.75 -38.16
N TYR A 110 35.26 6.39 -38.04
CA TYR A 110 35.81 6.78 -36.74
C TYR A 110 34.85 7.65 -35.91
N TRP A 111 34.24 8.67 -36.53
CA TRP A 111 33.31 9.57 -35.85
C TRP A 111 31.99 8.88 -35.50
N ALA A 112 31.53 7.95 -36.34
CA ALA A 112 30.36 7.11 -36.08
C ALA A 112 30.60 6.18 -34.87
N PHE A 113 31.78 5.55 -34.80
CA PHE A 113 32.18 4.73 -33.65
C PHE A 113 32.22 5.53 -32.34
N MET A 114 32.83 6.72 -32.36
CA MET A 114 32.91 7.57 -31.18
C MET A 114 31.54 8.12 -30.75
N ALA A 115 30.65 8.42 -31.71
CA ALA A 115 29.29 8.82 -31.44
C ALA A 115 28.48 7.68 -30.78
N GLU A 116 28.61 6.46 -31.29
CA GLU A 116 27.99 5.27 -30.70
C GLU A 116 28.48 5.02 -29.27
N LEU A 117 29.79 5.08 -29.07
CA LEU A 117 30.40 4.90 -27.74
C LEU A 117 29.94 6.00 -26.76
N ALA A 118 29.82 7.24 -27.21
CA ALA A 118 29.29 8.33 -26.39
C ALA A 118 27.82 8.11 -26.01
N VAL A 119 26.96 7.79 -26.99
CA VAL A 119 25.52 7.57 -26.79
C VAL A 119 25.28 6.43 -25.82
N THR A 120 26.00 5.32 -25.99
CA THR A 120 25.86 4.13 -25.14
C THR A 120 26.28 4.39 -23.70
N LEU A 121 27.29 5.22 -23.45
CA LEU A 121 27.69 5.57 -22.08
C LEU A 121 26.76 6.62 -21.45
N ILE A 122 26.21 7.57 -22.22
CA ILE A 122 25.34 8.64 -21.70
C ILE A 122 24.00 8.09 -21.20
N PHE A 123 23.43 7.12 -21.92
CA PHE A 123 22.11 6.55 -21.57
C PHE A 123 22.16 5.46 -20.50
N LEU A 124 23.35 4.93 -20.17
CA LEU A 124 23.50 3.85 -19.20
C LEU A 124 23.17 4.28 -17.75
N PRO A 125 23.72 5.40 -17.20
CA PRO A 125 23.41 5.84 -15.84
C PRO A 125 21.92 6.12 -15.56
N PRO A 126 21.17 6.86 -16.41
CA PRO A 126 19.75 7.13 -16.14
C PRO A 126 18.92 5.85 -16.22
N LEU A 127 19.26 4.94 -17.12
CA LEU A 127 18.57 3.67 -17.29
C LEU A 127 18.81 2.72 -16.10
N ILE A 128 20.06 2.56 -15.65
CA ILE A 128 20.38 1.77 -14.44
C ILE A 128 19.69 2.36 -13.21
N SER A 129 19.76 3.68 -13.02
CA SER A 129 19.09 4.36 -11.91
C SER A 129 17.57 4.14 -11.91
N TYR A 130 16.97 4.13 -13.10
CA TYR A 130 15.55 3.85 -13.29
C TYR A 130 15.21 2.40 -12.92
N ILE A 131 15.97 1.43 -13.43
CA ILE A 131 15.78 0.01 -13.15
C ILE A 131 15.92 -0.28 -11.66
N ILE A 132 16.96 0.25 -11.01
CA ILE A 132 17.14 0.10 -9.56
C ILE A 132 15.91 0.64 -8.83
N LYS A 133 15.45 1.84 -9.18
CA LYS A 133 14.26 2.45 -8.56
C LYS A 133 13.01 1.59 -8.74
N LEU A 134 12.85 0.96 -9.90
CA LEU A 134 11.73 0.06 -10.20
C LEU A 134 11.82 -1.22 -9.35
N MET A 135 13.02 -1.81 -9.26
CA MET A 135 13.28 -3.03 -8.49
C MET A 135 13.17 -2.83 -6.97
N THR A 136 13.57 -1.67 -6.45
CA THR A 136 13.51 -1.36 -5.02
C THR A 136 12.18 -0.71 -4.61
N MET A 137 11.15 -0.81 -5.45
CA MET A 137 9.90 -0.11 -5.22
C MET A 137 9.15 -0.71 -4.04
N GLY A 138 8.97 0.09 -2.99
CA GLY A 138 8.27 -0.32 -1.78
C GLY A 138 6.74 -0.25 -1.91
N PRO A 139 6.00 -0.83 -0.95
CA PRO A 139 4.53 -0.78 -0.94
C PRO A 139 3.98 0.66 -0.90
N GLU A 140 4.68 1.59 -0.24
CA GLU A 140 4.32 3.01 -0.21
C GLU A 140 4.41 3.66 -1.59
N ASP A 141 5.48 3.35 -2.34
CA ASP A 141 5.65 3.82 -3.71
C ASP A 141 4.58 3.24 -4.65
N VAL A 142 4.15 2.01 -4.38
CA VAL A 142 3.05 1.37 -5.12
C VAL A 142 1.75 2.13 -4.88
N ILE A 143 1.41 2.44 -3.63
CA ILE A 143 0.22 3.25 -3.32
C ILE A 143 0.31 4.65 -3.92
N SER A 144 1.47 5.33 -3.82
CA SER A 144 1.62 6.68 -4.40
C SER A 144 1.42 6.65 -5.92
N THR A 145 1.89 5.60 -6.58
CA THR A 145 1.69 5.41 -8.02
C THR A 145 0.23 5.10 -8.35
N LEU A 146 -0.43 4.24 -7.57
CA LEU A 146 -1.86 3.97 -7.73
C LEU A 146 -2.67 5.26 -7.65
N LYS A 147 -2.34 6.17 -6.74
CA LYS A 147 -3.03 7.45 -6.60
C LYS A 147 -2.94 8.30 -7.86
N THR A 148 -1.81 8.22 -8.58
CA THR A 148 -1.61 8.94 -9.83
C THR A 148 -2.23 8.25 -11.05
N SER A 149 -2.37 6.91 -11.01
CA SER A 149 -2.89 6.12 -12.14
C SER A 149 -4.38 5.78 -12.06
N SER A 150 -4.98 5.91 -10.88
CA SER A 150 -6.40 5.58 -10.65
C SER A 150 -7.32 6.57 -11.36
N ARG A 151 -8.35 6.06 -12.04
CA ARG A 151 -9.35 6.87 -12.75
C ARG A 151 -10.29 7.61 -11.78
N SER A 152 -10.53 7.04 -10.60
CA SER A 152 -11.40 7.59 -9.56
C SER A 152 -10.80 7.39 -8.16
N LEU A 153 -11.26 8.19 -7.20
CA LEU A 153 -10.87 8.04 -5.79
C LEU A 153 -11.35 6.71 -5.22
N GLU A 154 -12.49 6.21 -5.68
CA GLU A 154 -13.06 4.93 -5.27
C GLU A 154 -12.21 3.74 -5.74
N ASP A 155 -11.73 3.76 -6.98
CA ASP A 155 -10.82 2.74 -7.52
C ASP A 155 -9.49 2.74 -6.77
N PHE A 156 -9.00 3.93 -6.40
CA PHE A 156 -7.82 4.09 -5.57
C PHE A 156 -8.01 3.44 -4.20
N ILE A 157 -9.12 3.71 -3.52
CA ILE A 157 -9.42 3.14 -2.20
C ILE A 157 -9.54 1.61 -2.28
N ALA A 158 -10.28 1.08 -3.25
CA ALA A 158 -10.43 -0.36 -3.43
C ALA A 158 -9.09 -1.06 -3.67
N SER A 159 -8.27 -0.52 -4.58
CA SER A 159 -6.96 -1.08 -4.91
C SER A 159 -6.00 -1.00 -3.72
N SER A 160 -5.99 0.13 -3.02
CA SER A 160 -5.14 0.33 -1.84
C SER A 160 -5.49 -0.63 -0.69
N LEU A 161 -6.78 -0.87 -0.44
CA LEU A 161 -7.24 -1.85 0.55
C LEU A 161 -6.83 -3.28 0.17
N HIS A 162 -6.89 -3.61 -1.13
CA HIS A 162 -6.45 -4.91 -1.61
C HIS A 162 -4.95 -5.12 -1.40
N ILE A 163 -4.12 -4.14 -1.77
CA ILE A 163 -2.66 -4.20 -1.55
C ILE A 163 -2.35 -4.29 -0.06
N LEU A 164 -3.00 -3.47 0.77
CA LEU A 164 -2.78 -3.49 2.19
C LEU A 164 -3.05 -4.88 2.77
N ARG A 165 -4.14 -5.53 2.35
CA ARG A 165 -4.44 -6.91 2.74
C ARG A 165 -3.31 -7.86 2.35
N LEU A 166 -2.87 -7.83 1.08
CA LEU A 166 -1.81 -8.73 0.59
C LEU A 166 -0.51 -8.52 1.37
N TYR A 167 -0.15 -7.26 1.61
CA TYR A 167 1.05 -6.92 2.35
C TYR A 167 1.00 -7.38 3.81
N MET A 168 -0.16 -7.30 4.46
CA MET A 168 -0.35 -7.77 5.83
C MET A 168 -0.29 -9.30 6.00
N LEU A 169 -0.50 -10.06 4.92
CA LEU A 169 -0.41 -11.52 4.94
C LEU A 169 1.03 -12.03 4.76
N GLU A 170 1.98 -11.14 4.53
CA GLU A 170 3.40 -11.51 4.50
C GLU A 170 3.90 -11.88 5.90
N ALA A 171 4.89 -12.77 5.98
CA ALA A 171 5.38 -13.27 7.26
C ALA A 171 6.00 -12.18 8.16
N TYR A 172 6.55 -11.11 7.57
CA TYR A 172 7.21 -10.00 8.29
C TYR A 172 6.96 -8.65 7.59
N PRO A 173 5.77 -8.06 7.73
CA PRO A 173 5.46 -6.79 7.08
C PRO A 173 6.05 -5.60 7.86
N ASP A 174 6.47 -4.55 7.15
CA ASP A 174 6.92 -3.30 7.79
C ASP A 174 5.71 -2.53 8.34
N GLU A 175 5.67 -2.40 9.67
CA GLU A 175 4.62 -1.69 10.41
C GLU A 175 4.48 -0.22 10.00
N LYS A 176 5.60 0.43 9.67
CA LYS A 176 5.62 1.83 9.24
C LYS A 176 4.94 1.97 7.88
N ALA A 177 5.25 1.05 6.96
CA ALA A 177 4.60 1.01 5.66
C ALA A 177 3.09 0.77 5.79
N ILE A 178 2.66 -0.20 6.60
CA ILE A 178 1.23 -0.44 6.87
C ILE A 178 0.53 0.83 7.38
N SER A 179 1.15 1.51 8.35
CA SER A 179 0.61 2.72 8.94
C SER A 179 0.54 3.88 7.94
N SER A 180 1.55 4.02 7.08
CA SER A 180 1.63 5.02 6.01
C SER A 180 0.56 4.79 4.93
N MET A 181 0.39 3.53 4.52
CA MET A 181 -0.65 3.11 3.59
C MET A 181 -2.05 3.41 4.15
N LEU A 182 -2.31 3.04 5.42
CA LEU A 182 -3.57 3.32 6.10
C LEU A 182 -3.85 4.82 6.23
N ARG A 183 -2.85 5.64 6.57
CA ARG A 183 -2.99 7.10 6.62
C ARG A 183 -3.40 7.66 5.26
N THR A 184 -2.81 7.15 4.19
CA THR A 184 -3.12 7.59 2.83
C THR A 184 -4.55 7.22 2.42
N ILE A 185 -4.99 5.99 2.73
CA ILE A 185 -6.38 5.55 2.52
C ILE A 185 -7.35 6.44 3.32
N LEU A 186 -7.05 6.65 4.61
CA LEU A 186 -7.87 7.46 5.51
C LEU A 186 -7.99 8.91 5.02
N PHE A 187 -6.89 9.50 4.55
CA PHE A 187 -6.89 10.84 3.97
C PHE A 187 -7.79 10.92 2.72
N SER A 188 -7.71 9.92 1.83
CA SER A 188 -8.58 9.84 0.64
C SER A 188 -10.06 9.63 1.01
N MET A 189 -10.34 9.05 2.17
CA MET A 189 -11.70 8.87 2.69
C MET A 189 -12.24 10.06 3.50
N ARG A 190 -11.46 11.14 3.68
CA ARG A 190 -11.86 12.29 4.53
C ARG A 190 -13.19 12.93 4.09
N ASN A 191 -13.44 13.01 2.78
CA ASN A 191 -14.66 13.59 2.20
C ASN A 191 -15.67 12.50 1.80
N ILE A 192 -15.94 11.57 2.71
CA ILE A 192 -16.70 10.35 2.40
C ILE A 192 -18.12 10.60 1.91
N GLU A 193 -18.69 11.77 2.21
CA GLU A 193 -20.01 12.22 1.75
C GLU A 193 -20.11 12.34 0.24
N ARG A 194 -19.00 12.64 -0.44
CA ARG A 194 -18.95 12.82 -1.88
C ARG A 194 -18.59 11.54 -2.63
N LEU A 195 -18.19 10.48 -1.92
CA LEU A 195 -17.70 9.24 -2.50
C LEU A 195 -18.85 8.27 -2.82
N LYS A 196 -18.90 7.81 -4.07
CA LYS A 196 -19.86 6.79 -4.52
C LYS A 196 -19.21 5.41 -4.44
N LEU A 197 -19.03 4.88 -3.22
CA LEU A 197 -18.36 3.59 -3.07
C LEU A 197 -19.21 2.46 -3.69
N TYR A 198 -18.62 1.82 -4.71
CA TYR A 198 -19.16 0.64 -5.36
C TYR A 198 -19.13 -0.58 -4.41
N PRO A 199 -19.94 -1.62 -4.66
CA PRO A 199 -19.93 -2.85 -3.87
C PRO A 199 -18.53 -3.45 -3.72
N GLU A 200 -17.66 -3.32 -4.72
CA GLU A 200 -16.30 -3.84 -4.65
C GLU A 200 -15.47 -3.22 -3.52
N VAL A 201 -15.59 -1.92 -3.26
CA VAL A 201 -14.88 -1.25 -2.15
C VAL A 201 -15.24 -1.91 -0.81
N TRP A 202 -16.53 -2.23 -0.63
CA TRP A 202 -17.01 -2.96 0.53
C TRP A 202 -16.39 -4.36 0.62
N HIS A 203 -16.36 -5.11 -0.47
CA HIS A 203 -15.78 -6.45 -0.50
C HIS A 203 -14.29 -6.42 -0.15
N ARG A 204 -13.51 -5.51 -0.75
CA ARG A 204 -12.08 -5.35 -0.43
C ARG A 204 -11.84 -4.96 1.02
N PHE A 205 -12.67 -4.07 1.56
CA PHE A 205 -12.59 -3.69 2.97
C PHE A 205 -12.93 -4.86 3.90
N LYS A 206 -14.00 -5.60 3.61
CA LYS A 206 -14.39 -6.80 4.36
C LYS A 206 -13.28 -7.85 4.34
N ASP A 207 -12.63 -8.06 3.20
CA ASP A 207 -11.53 -9.02 3.07
C ASP A 207 -10.32 -8.59 3.89
N LEU A 208 -10.02 -7.29 3.94
CA LEU A 208 -9.00 -6.74 4.85
C LEU A 208 -9.36 -7.00 6.32
N LEU A 209 -10.60 -6.72 6.74
CA LEU A 209 -11.04 -7.01 8.12
C LEU A 209 -10.93 -8.50 8.45
N LYS A 210 -11.27 -9.38 7.50
CA LYS A 210 -11.15 -10.83 7.69
C LYS A 210 -9.69 -11.24 7.85
N ALA A 211 -8.79 -10.68 7.02
CA ALA A 211 -7.36 -10.93 7.14
C ALA A 211 -6.85 -10.49 8.52
N ILE A 212 -7.18 -9.27 8.97
CA ILE A 212 -6.79 -8.79 10.31
C ILE A 212 -7.29 -9.72 11.42
N ALA A 213 -8.55 -10.17 11.35
CA ALA A 213 -9.16 -10.95 12.41
C ALA A 213 -8.71 -12.42 12.47
N VAL A 214 -8.23 -13.00 11.36
CA VAL A 214 -8.01 -14.46 11.25
C VAL A 214 -6.59 -14.81 10.83
N GLU A 215 -6.02 -14.05 9.90
CA GLU A 215 -4.79 -14.42 9.17
C GLU A 215 -3.61 -13.48 9.51
N GLY A 216 -3.88 -12.35 10.17
CA GLY A 216 -2.90 -11.30 10.43
C GLY A 216 -1.91 -11.67 11.52
N ALA A 217 -0.63 -11.77 11.14
CA ALA A 217 0.50 -11.82 12.07
C ALA A 217 0.75 -10.47 12.76
N TYR A 218 0.29 -9.37 12.16
CA TYR A 218 0.47 -8.01 12.68
C TYR A 218 -0.85 -7.25 12.79
N LEU A 219 -0.96 -6.42 13.84
CA LEU A 219 -2.11 -5.55 14.09
C LEU A 219 -1.82 -4.09 13.71
N PRO A 220 -2.58 -3.52 12.75
CA PRO A 220 -2.42 -2.13 12.37
C PRO A 220 -2.62 -1.15 13.53
N ASN A 221 -2.15 0.08 13.37
CA ASN A 221 -2.30 1.09 14.40
C ASN A 221 -3.79 1.31 14.79
N LYS A 222 -4.11 1.10 16.07
CA LYS A 222 -5.45 1.24 16.66
C LYS A 222 -6.15 2.55 16.27
N TYR A 223 -5.45 3.68 16.34
CA TYR A 223 -6.04 4.99 16.05
C TYR A 223 -6.41 5.15 14.57
N LEU A 224 -5.56 4.63 13.66
CA LEU A 224 -5.85 4.65 12.22
C LEU A 224 -7.06 3.76 11.91
N MET A 225 -7.12 2.57 12.52
CA MET A 225 -8.25 1.66 12.35
C MET A 225 -9.55 2.27 12.89
N LYS A 226 -9.56 2.78 14.12
CA LYS A 226 -10.71 3.49 14.73
C LYS A 226 -11.30 4.53 13.77
N ASN A 227 -10.45 5.42 13.25
CA ASN A 227 -10.89 6.50 12.38
C ASN A 227 -11.36 5.99 11.01
N LEU A 228 -10.66 5.03 10.42
CA LEU A 228 -11.06 4.41 9.14
C LEU A 228 -12.42 3.71 9.25
N MET A 229 -12.63 2.99 10.35
CA MET A 229 -13.90 2.30 10.63
C MET A 229 -15.04 3.27 10.89
N ALA A 230 -14.78 4.38 11.60
CA ALA A 230 -15.79 5.41 11.84
C ALA A 230 -16.25 6.06 10.53
N LEU A 231 -15.29 6.36 9.62
CA LEU A 231 -15.60 6.87 8.29
C LEU A 231 -16.46 5.87 7.50
N PHE A 232 -16.03 4.60 7.38
CA PHE A 232 -16.81 3.58 6.68
C PHE A 232 -18.22 3.38 7.26
N MET A 233 -18.36 3.38 8.59
CA MET A 233 -19.67 3.29 9.23
C MET A 233 -20.54 4.51 8.90
N ALA A 234 -19.97 5.71 8.96
CA ALA A 234 -20.68 6.95 8.65
C ALA A 234 -21.24 6.92 7.22
N TRP A 235 -20.45 6.41 6.27
CA TRP A 235 -20.89 6.23 4.89
C TRP A 235 -22.00 5.19 4.74
N LEU A 236 -21.91 4.05 5.44
CA LEU A 236 -22.94 3.01 5.40
C LEU A 236 -24.29 3.52 5.92
N VAL A 237 -24.26 4.26 7.03
CA VAL A 237 -25.47 4.84 7.65
C VAL A 237 -26.08 5.91 6.74
N ARG A 238 -25.29 6.86 6.23
CA ARG A 238 -25.78 7.95 5.36
C ARG A 238 -26.40 7.44 4.06
N ASN A 239 -25.85 6.39 3.48
CA ASN A 239 -26.38 5.78 2.26
C ASN A 239 -27.48 4.74 2.52
N ASN A 240 -28.04 4.70 3.73
CA ASN A 240 -29.13 3.77 4.12
C ASN A 240 -28.80 2.29 3.85
N ARG A 241 -27.53 1.88 3.89
CA ARG A 241 -27.09 0.50 3.61
C ARG A 241 -27.14 -0.38 4.87
N ASP A 242 -28.31 -0.48 5.48
CA ASP A 242 -28.49 -1.11 6.81
C ASP A 242 -28.02 -2.57 6.85
N ARG A 243 -28.29 -3.36 5.81
CA ARG A 243 -27.86 -4.77 5.73
C ARG A 243 -26.33 -4.89 5.75
N THR A 244 -25.66 -4.00 5.02
CA THR A 244 -24.20 -3.96 4.93
C THR A 244 -23.58 -3.42 6.21
N ALA A 245 -24.20 -2.42 6.85
CA ALA A 245 -23.83 -1.93 8.18
C ALA A 245 -23.90 -3.04 9.24
N ARG A 246 -24.97 -3.84 9.27
CA ARG A 246 -25.06 -5.00 10.17
C ARG A 246 -23.95 -6.03 9.92
N ALA A 247 -23.64 -6.31 8.66
CA ALA A 247 -22.53 -7.18 8.31
C ALA A 247 -21.20 -6.59 8.81
N PHE A 248 -20.96 -5.30 8.62
CA PHE A 248 -19.77 -4.61 9.11
C PHE A 248 -19.60 -4.69 10.61
N ILE A 249 -20.65 -4.42 11.41
CA ILE A 249 -20.58 -4.53 12.87
C ILE A 249 -20.13 -5.95 13.29
N ARG A 250 -20.62 -6.99 12.61
CA ARG A 250 -20.21 -8.38 12.91
C ARG A 250 -18.74 -8.64 12.64
N TYR A 251 -18.23 -8.24 11.47
CA TYR A 251 -16.81 -8.41 11.14
C TYR A 251 -15.95 -7.57 12.08
N TYR A 252 -16.41 -6.37 12.39
CA TYR A 252 -15.66 -5.46 13.23
C TYR A 252 -15.52 -5.96 14.67
N LYS A 253 -16.59 -6.54 15.23
CA LYS A 253 -16.51 -7.24 16.52
C LYS A 253 -15.41 -8.30 16.55
N ARG A 254 -15.16 -9.01 15.45
CA ARG A 254 -14.07 -10.01 15.37
C ARG A 254 -12.70 -9.35 15.37
N VAL A 255 -12.55 -8.24 14.66
CA VAL A 255 -11.31 -7.45 14.70
C VAL A 255 -11.06 -6.93 16.11
N ALA A 256 -12.05 -6.33 16.76
CA ALA A 256 -11.92 -5.87 18.15
C ALA A 256 -11.46 -7.01 19.08
N LEU A 257 -12.05 -8.20 18.98
CA LEU A 257 -11.60 -9.35 19.78
C LEU A 257 -10.13 -9.73 19.53
N ARG A 258 -9.69 -9.74 18.27
CA ARG A 258 -8.28 -10.01 17.94
C ARG A 258 -7.35 -8.97 18.55
N TYR A 259 -7.72 -7.69 18.53
CA TYR A 259 -6.94 -6.64 19.19
C TYR A 259 -6.88 -6.77 20.72
N MET A 260 -7.86 -7.41 21.35
CA MET A 260 -7.85 -7.66 22.80
C MET A 260 -6.83 -8.72 23.23
N GLU A 261 -6.34 -9.54 22.30
CA GLU A 261 -5.30 -10.53 22.60
C GLU A 261 -3.95 -9.86 22.88
N GLU A 262 -3.71 -8.67 22.33
CA GLU A 262 -2.45 -7.92 22.48
C GLU A 262 -2.59 -6.63 23.31
N ARG A 263 -3.81 -6.19 23.62
CA ARG A 263 -4.07 -4.87 24.23
C ARG A 263 -5.20 -4.91 25.25
N LEU A 264 -5.27 -3.88 26.09
CA LEU A 264 -6.28 -3.75 27.15
C LEU A 264 -7.72 -3.79 26.60
N PRO A 265 -8.57 -4.71 27.07
CA PRO A 265 -9.96 -4.85 26.63
C PRO A 265 -10.78 -3.56 26.71
N SER A 266 -10.61 -2.75 27.76
CA SER A 266 -11.35 -1.49 27.93
C SER A 266 -11.08 -0.50 26.81
N GLU A 267 -9.81 -0.30 26.46
CA GLU A 267 -9.43 0.57 25.35
C GLU A 267 -9.96 0.06 24.02
N ILE A 268 -9.88 -1.26 23.78
CA ILE A 268 -10.31 -1.85 22.52
C ILE A 268 -11.83 -1.82 22.36
N VAL A 269 -12.59 -2.06 23.43
CA VAL A 269 -14.06 -1.92 23.39
C VAL A 269 -14.46 -0.49 23.07
N GLU A 270 -13.81 0.50 23.69
CA GLU A 270 -14.10 1.92 23.45
C GLU A 270 -13.70 2.33 22.03
N ASP A 271 -12.41 2.23 21.70
CA ASP A 271 -11.83 2.74 20.47
C ASP A 271 -12.22 1.93 19.24
N LEU A 272 -12.28 0.60 19.38
CA LEU A 272 -12.49 -0.32 18.25
C LEU A 272 -13.87 -0.98 18.24
N PHE A 273 -14.83 -0.57 19.05
CA PHE A 273 -16.21 -1.02 18.87
C PHE A 273 -17.20 0.12 19.10
N LEU A 274 -17.21 0.73 20.28
CA LEU A 274 -18.22 1.70 20.66
C LEU A 274 -18.12 3.01 19.87
N ASP A 275 -16.93 3.61 19.77
CA ASP A 275 -16.74 4.87 19.04
C ASP A 275 -17.13 4.77 17.55
N PRO A 276 -16.62 3.77 16.79
CA PRO A 276 -16.90 3.72 15.36
C PRO A 276 -18.29 3.17 15.04
N THR A 277 -19.05 2.69 16.03
CA THR A 277 -20.44 2.25 15.87
C THR A 277 -21.39 3.23 16.53
N LEU A 278 -21.55 3.18 17.85
CA LEU A 278 -22.49 4.02 18.60
C LEU A 278 -22.12 5.50 18.55
N GLY A 279 -20.83 5.85 18.60
CA GLY A 279 -20.40 7.24 18.44
C GLY A 279 -20.90 7.82 17.11
N VAL A 280 -20.70 7.07 16.02
CA VAL A 280 -21.21 7.43 14.69
C VAL A 280 -22.74 7.46 14.64
N PHE A 281 -23.42 6.50 15.28
CA PHE A 281 -24.89 6.42 15.28
C PHE A 281 -25.55 7.59 16.00
N LYS A 282 -24.96 8.05 17.12
CA LYS A 282 -25.42 9.24 17.85
C LYS A 282 -25.31 10.49 16.98
N VAL A 283 -24.18 10.67 16.31
CA VAL A 283 -23.93 11.84 15.44
C VAL A 283 -24.87 11.85 14.23
N LEU A 284 -25.09 10.71 13.59
CA LEU A 284 -25.86 10.59 12.36
C LEU A 284 -27.34 10.26 12.56
N LYS A 285 -27.81 10.17 13.80
CA LYS A 285 -29.19 9.75 14.15
C LYS A 285 -29.60 8.47 13.40
N ALA A 286 -28.80 7.42 13.55
CA ALA A 286 -29.04 6.15 12.85
C ALA A 286 -30.39 5.52 13.22
N LYS A 287 -30.94 4.71 12.32
CA LYS A 287 -32.22 4.00 12.54
C LYS A 287 -32.17 3.12 13.80
N ARG A 288 -33.28 3.08 14.55
CA ARG A 288 -33.46 2.25 15.75
C ARG A 288 -33.06 0.78 15.54
N SER A 289 -33.36 0.22 14.38
CA SER A 289 -33.04 -1.18 14.07
C SER A 289 -31.53 -1.46 13.95
N LEU A 290 -30.71 -0.47 13.60
CA LEU A 290 -29.25 -0.58 13.61
C LEU A 290 -28.70 -0.43 15.04
N VAL A 291 -29.27 0.47 15.83
CA VAL A 291 -28.92 0.65 17.24
C VAL A 291 -29.19 -0.66 18.00
N ALA A 292 -30.39 -1.23 17.87
CA ALA A 292 -30.75 -2.52 18.44
C ALA A 292 -29.75 -3.63 18.06
N TYR A 293 -29.37 -3.69 16.78
CA TYR A 293 -28.39 -4.67 16.30
C TYR A 293 -27.00 -4.47 16.90
N ALA A 294 -26.51 -3.23 16.99
CA ALA A 294 -25.22 -2.94 17.64
C ALA A 294 -25.25 -3.28 19.13
N THR A 295 -26.37 -3.05 19.81
CA THR A 295 -26.59 -3.46 21.20
C THR A 295 -26.48 -4.97 21.38
N ASP A 296 -27.13 -5.76 20.52
CA ASP A 296 -27.00 -7.22 20.55
C ASP A 296 -25.54 -7.67 20.31
N GLN A 297 -24.85 -7.04 19.35
CA GLN A 297 -23.43 -7.32 19.12
C GLN A 297 -22.54 -6.91 20.30
N CYS A 298 -22.89 -5.85 21.03
CA CYS A 298 -22.23 -5.43 22.27
C CYS A 298 -22.43 -6.47 23.38
N ILE A 299 -23.66 -6.95 23.60
CA ILE A 299 -23.94 -8.03 24.55
C ILE A 299 -23.11 -9.27 24.21
N SER A 300 -23.06 -9.64 22.93
CA SER A 300 -22.25 -10.76 22.45
C SER A 300 -20.75 -10.57 22.71
N LEU A 301 -20.24 -9.33 22.55
CA LEU A 301 -18.85 -8.98 22.86
C LEU A 301 -18.58 -9.11 24.36
N LEU A 302 -19.42 -8.53 25.21
CA LEU A 302 -19.30 -8.61 26.67
C LEU A 302 -19.35 -10.04 27.18
N LYS A 303 -20.21 -10.91 26.59
CA LYS A 303 -20.24 -12.34 26.93
C LYS A 303 -18.90 -13.03 26.65
N LYS A 304 -18.18 -12.63 25.59
CA LYS A 304 -16.85 -13.17 25.28
C LYS A 304 -15.78 -12.65 26.26
N ILE A 305 -15.78 -11.35 26.55
CA ILE A 305 -14.86 -10.74 27.52
C ILE A 305 -15.08 -11.36 28.91
N ARG A 306 -16.34 -11.59 29.30
CA ARG A 306 -16.68 -12.31 30.54
C ARG A 306 -16.07 -13.72 30.57
N ARG A 307 -16.14 -14.47 29.46
CA ARG A 307 -15.52 -15.81 29.40
C ARG A 307 -14.01 -15.73 29.61
N ALA A 308 -13.33 -14.79 28.96
CA ALA A 308 -11.90 -14.57 29.15
C ALA A 308 -11.57 -14.16 30.60
N ASN A 309 -12.42 -13.35 31.25
CA ASN A 309 -12.28 -13.06 32.67
C ASN A 309 -12.43 -14.30 33.57
N MET A 310 -13.40 -15.18 33.28
CA MET A 310 -13.56 -16.44 34.03
C MET A 310 -12.38 -17.40 33.84
N LEU A 311 -11.69 -17.34 32.70
CA LEU A 311 -10.47 -18.12 32.43
C LEU A 311 -9.21 -17.51 33.06
N GLY A 312 -9.29 -16.28 33.58
CA GLY A 312 -8.17 -15.57 34.18
C GLY A 312 -7.37 -14.70 33.21
N ASP A 313 -7.71 -14.69 31.92
CA ASP A 313 -7.02 -13.89 30.89
C ASP A 313 -7.24 -12.37 31.09
N ILE A 314 -8.34 -12.00 31.74
CA ILE A 314 -8.72 -10.61 32.00
C ILE A 314 -9.04 -10.44 33.48
N THR A 315 -8.49 -9.41 34.13
CA THR A 315 -8.77 -9.14 35.54
C THR A 315 -10.19 -8.62 35.75
N SER A 316 -10.77 -8.87 36.93
CA SER A 316 -12.10 -8.36 37.29
C SER A 316 -12.13 -6.83 37.28
N LYS A 317 -11.03 -6.16 37.65
CA LYS A 317 -10.89 -4.69 37.57
C LYS A 317 -11.05 -4.18 36.13
N GLU A 318 -10.39 -4.85 35.18
CA GLU A 318 -10.47 -4.47 33.77
C GLU A 318 -11.87 -4.74 33.19
N MET A 319 -12.50 -5.85 33.58
CA MET A 319 -13.89 -6.13 33.22
C MET A 319 -14.84 -5.06 33.78
N CYS A 320 -14.69 -4.65 35.05
CA CYS A 320 -15.47 -3.55 35.64
C CYS A 320 -15.30 -2.24 34.86
N ARG A 321 -14.08 -1.94 34.38
CA ARG A 321 -13.80 -0.76 33.54
C ARG A 321 -14.54 -0.84 32.20
N VAL A 322 -14.50 -1.98 31.52
CA VAL A 322 -15.28 -2.24 30.29
C VAL A 322 -16.77 -1.98 30.53
N LEU A 323 -17.32 -2.50 31.63
CA LEU A 323 -18.74 -2.31 31.98
C LEU A 323 -19.09 -0.86 32.27
N SER A 324 -18.19 -0.10 32.90
CA SER A 324 -18.38 1.33 33.12
C SER A 324 -18.44 2.10 31.80
N ILE A 325 -17.49 1.83 30.89
CA ILE A 325 -17.43 2.47 29.57
C ILE A 325 -18.70 2.15 28.78
N VAL A 326 -19.09 0.87 28.68
CA VAL A 326 -20.28 0.48 27.90
C VAL A 326 -21.53 1.17 28.44
N ASP A 327 -21.74 1.15 29.76
CA ASP A 327 -22.88 1.79 30.39
C ASP A 327 -22.94 3.30 30.12
N ARG A 328 -21.79 3.99 30.09
CA ARG A 328 -21.69 5.40 29.69
C ARG A 328 -22.10 5.62 28.23
N TYR A 329 -21.72 4.75 27.30
CA TYR A 329 -22.12 4.92 25.90
C TYR A 329 -23.63 4.71 25.68
N PHE A 330 -24.27 3.89 26.52
CA PHE A 330 -25.70 3.55 26.43
C PHE A 330 -26.60 4.34 27.41
N SER A 331 -26.08 5.33 28.15
CA SER A 331 -26.88 6.16 29.06
C SER A 331 -27.96 6.95 28.31
N ASP A 332 -27.57 7.58 27.20
CA ASP A 332 -28.40 8.53 26.45
C ASP A 332 -29.02 7.89 25.20
N VAL A 333 -28.98 6.57 25.09
CA VAL A 333 -29.60 5.83 23.99
C VAL A 333 -31.08 5.60 24.34
N GLU A 334 -31.96 5.83 23.36
CA GLU A 334 -33.40 5.59 23.51
C GLU A 334 -33.70 4.20 24.09
N GLU A 335 -34.79 4.10 24.86
CA GLU A 335 -35.21 2.85 25.48
C GLU A 335 -35.69 1.84 24.44
N LEU A 336 -34.77 0.97 24.02
CA LEU A 336 -35.03 -0.21 23.21
C LEU A 336 -34.96 -1.46 24.08
N ALA A 337 -35.70 -2.51 23.72
CA ALA A 337 -35.72 -3.77 24.46
C ALA A 337 -34.31 -4.38 24.63
N GLU A 338 -33.47 -4.26 23.60
CA GLU A 338 -32.08 -4.71 23.61
C GLU A 338 -31.22 -3.88 24.56
N VAL A 339 -31.47 -2.57 24.68
CA VAL A 339 -30.74 -1.68 25.60
C VAL A 339 -31.09 -1.98 27.04
N LEU A 340 -32.38 -2.24 27.34
CA LEU A 340 -32.81 -2.71 28.65
C LEU A 340 -32.16 -4.07 29.00
N THR A 341 -32.08 -4.98 28.02
CA THR A 341 -31.41 -6.28 28.19
C THR A 341 -29.92 -6.10 28.49
N LEU A 342 -29.24 -5.19 27.77
CA LEU A 342 -27.84 -4.85 28.03
C LEU A 342 -27.67 -4.26 29.43
N ARG A 343 -28.50 -3.31 29.86
CA ARG A 343 -28.44 -2.71 31.21
C ARG A 343 -28.61 -3.75 32.32
N ARG A 344 -29.58 -4.66 32.17
CA ARG A 344 -29.77 -5.80 33.11
C ARG A 344 -28.53 -6.70 33.14
N PHE A 345 -27.96 -6.98 31.97
CA PHE A 345 -26.75 -7.81 31.86
C PHE A 345 -25.54 -7.15 32.53
N ILE A 346 -25.32 -5.85 32.32
CA ILE A 346 -24.27 -5.06 32.98
C ILE A 346 -24.44 -5.07 34.50
N ASN A 347 -25.65 -4.78 34.99
CA ASN A 347 -25.93 -4.74 36.44
C ASN A 347 -25.70 -6.09 37.10
N ARG A 348 -26.09 -7.19 36.45
CA ARG A 348 -25.80 -8.54 36.93
C ARG A 348 -24.30 -8.79 37.06
N MET A 349 -23.52 -8.49 36.02
CA MET A 349 -22.07 -8.71 36.06
C MET A 349 -21.36 -7.80 37.08
N ARG A 350 -21.81 -6.56 37.26
CA ARG A 350 -21.24 -5.67 38.29
C ARG A 350 -21.38 -6.25 39.70
N ARG A 351 -22.53 -6.87 40.00
CA ARG A 351 -22.76 -7.55 41.29
C ARG A 351 -21.88 -8.79 41.42
N GLU A 352 -21.81 -9.62 40.37
CA GLU A 352 -20.98 -10.83 40.36
C GLU A 352 -19.49 -10.52 40.55
N LEU A 353 -19.00 -9.41 39.99
CA LEU A 353 -17.59 -9.01 40.04
C LEU A 353 -17.24 -8.05 41.19
N MET A 354 -18.21 -7.69 42.03
CA MET A 354 -18.07 -6.68 43.10
C MET A 354 -17.44 -5.38 42.58
N CYS A 355 -17.89 -4.90 41.42
CA CYS A 355 -17.40 -3.64 40.88
C CYS A 355 -17.74 -2.48 41.81
N ALA A 356 -16.80 -1.54 42.00
CA ALA A 356 -17.05 -0.34 42.78
C ALA A 356 -18.31 0.40 42.28
N PRO A 357 -19.15 0.92 43.20
CA PRO A 357 -20.32 1.69 42.82
C PRO A 357 -19.91 2.92 41.99
N LYS A 358 -20.78 3.33 41.05
CA LYS A 358 -20.61 4.57 40.28
C LYS A 358 -20.47 5.74 41.26
N TYR A 359 -19.33 6.42 41.23
CA TYR A 359 -19.17 7.76 41.78
C TYR A 359 -19.53 8.79 40.72
#